data_AF-A0A091CBP5-F1
#
_entry.id   AF-A0A091CBP5-F1
#
_cell.length_a   1.000
_cell.length_b   1.000
_cell.length_c   1.000
_cell.angle_alpha   90.00
_cell.angle_beta   90.00
_cell.angle_gamma   90.00
#
_symmetry.space_group_name_H-M   'P 1'
#
loop_
_entity.id
_entity.type
_entity.pdbx_description
1 polymer ?
#
loop_
_entity_poly.entity_id
_entity_poly.type
_entity_poly.pdbx_seq_one_letter_code
_entity_poly.pdbx_strand_id
1 'polypeptide(L)'
;MSKDLTGAVNNFDPNYKDSSKTDFSKDNYSSRKTEKNSNEFSQSAETYQSLSKDQSVPFVEPQYYSLLQVIADKYNDQMFGFPDVLTMTHNQKMKIGQYLSEGYVTSSEVLNMIDRIPKDSPSPLAYLLKSLENLKQERQFEQKRIAHLNAENYYSMKKEGIENG
;
A
#
# COMPACT_ATOMS: atom_id res chain seq x y z
N MET A 1 37.03 -31.49 -60.26
CA MET A 1 37.13 -30.20 -60.98
C MET A 1 36.83 -29.09 -59.99
N SER A 2 37.81 -28.22 -59.73
CA SER A 2 37.68 -26.99 -58.93
C SER A 2 37.01 -25.86 -59.73
N LYS A 3 36.35 -24.92 -59.03
CA LYS A 3 36.78 -23.51 -58.93
C LYS A 3 35.91 -22.73 -57.94
N ASP A 4 36.59 -22.15 -56.97
CA ASP A 4 36.19 -21.06 -56.07
C ASP A 4 35.98 -19.72 -56.81
N LEU A 5 35.37 -18.74 -56.12
CA LEU A 5 35.68 -17.29 -56.06
C LEU A 5 34.58 -16.58 -55.20
N THR A 6 34.79 -16.33 -53.90
CA THR A 6 35.30 -15.09 -53.22
C THR A 6 34.40 -13.85 -53.33
N GLY A 7 33.84 -13.35 -52.21
CA GLY A 7 34.26 -12.10 -51.51
C GLY A 7 33.22 -10.98 -51.73
N ALA A 8 32.90 -10.01 -50.85
CA ALA A 8 33.54 -9.48 -49.64
C ALA A 8 32.50 -8.73 -48.76
N VAL A 9 32.84 -8.61 -47.48
CA VAL A 9 32.23 -7.79 -46.40
C VAL A 9 32.53 -6.30 -46.62
N ASN A 10 31.75 -5.37 -46.03
CA ASN A 10 32.17 -4.11 -45.36
C ASN A 10 30.93 -3.31 -44.90
N ASN A 11 30.66 -3.26 -43.59
CA ASN A 11 30.94 -2.16 -42.64
C ASN A 11 29.87 -1.05 -42.64
N PHE A 12 29.01 -1.07 -41.61
CA PHE A 12 28.13 0.04 -41.25
C PHE A 12 28.90 1.04 -40.38
N ASP A 13 29.10 2.25 -40.87
CA ASP A 13 29.53 3.42 -40.08
C ASP A 13 28.31 4.12 -39.46
N PRO A 14 28.28 4.39 -38.13
CA PRO A 14 27.20 5.12 -37.49
C PRO A 14 27.59 6.59 -37.33
N ASN A 15 27.47 7.38 -38.38
CA ASN A 15 27.48 8.84 -38.22
C ASN A 15 26.69 9.52 -39.34
N TYR A 16 25.37 9.62 -39.14
CA TYR A 16 24.53 10.51 -39.94
C TYR A 16 23.77 11.43 -38.99
N LYS A 17 24.24 12.67 -38.89
CA LYS A 17 23.51 13.81 -38.32
C LYS A 17 22.57 14.33 -39.40
N ASP A 18 21.28 14.08 -39.26
CA ASP A 18 20.26 14.79 -40.04
C ASP A 18 19.69 15.93 -39.20
N SER A 19 20.01 17.15 -39.62
CA SER A 19 19.53 18.40 -39.06
C SER A 19 18.22 18.78 -39.74
N SER A 20 17.09 18.57 -39.08
CA SER A 20 15.82 19.20 -39.48
C SER A 20 15.43 20.29 -38.49
N LYS A 21 15.45 21.53 -39.00
CA LYS A 21 14.86 22.70 -38.37
C LYS A 21 13.34 22.58 -38.38
N THR A 22 12.68 22.97 -37.30
CA THR A 22 11.31 23.47 -37.33
C THR A 22 11.18 24.61 -36.33
N ASP A 23 11.13 25.84 -36.84
CA ASP A 23 10.49 26.97 -36.16
C ASP A 23 8.98 26.80 -36.31
N PHE A 24 8.19 27.07 -35.26
CA PHE A 24 7.05 28.01 -35.30
C PHE A 24 6.43 28.18 -33.90
N SER A 25 6.29 29.45 -33.55
CA SER A 25 5.64 30.03 -32.37
C SER A 25 4.23 29.48 -32.09
N LYS A 26 3.90 29.35 -30.80
CA LYS A 26 2.56 29.72 -30.33
C LYS A 26 2.62 30.33 -28.94
N ASP A 27 2.53 31.65 -28.93
CA ASP A 27 2.27 32.49 -27.78
C ASP A 27 1.03 32.02 -27.01
N ASN A 28 1.18 31.81 -25.70
CA ASN A 28 0.10 31.93 -24.74
C ASN A 28 0.60 32.75 -23.55
N TYR A 29 0.57 34.07 -23.73
CA TYR A 29 0.64 35.02 -22.62
C TYR A 29 -0.57 34.81 -21.73
N SER A 30 -0.38 34.21 -20.55
CA SER A 30 -1.31 34.35 -19.43
C SER A 30 -0.70 35.30 -18.42
N SER A 31 -1.09 36.56 -18.50
CA SER A 31 -0.71 37.62 -17.57
C SER A 31 -1.48 37.46 -16.26
N ARG A 32 -1.00 36.58 -15.37
CA ARG A 32 -1.29 36.69 -13.93
C ARG A 32 -0.04 37.20 -13.23
N LYS A 33 -0.05 38.49 -12.90
CA LYS A 33 0.93 39.08 -11.98
C LYS A 33 0.69 38.48 -10.60
N THR A 34 1.61 37.68 -10.09
CA THR A 34 1.66 37.33 -8.66
C THR A 34 2.22 38.52 -7.90
N GLU A 35 1.34 39.23 -7.17
CA GLU A 35 1.76 40.16 -6.13
C GLU A 35 2.46 39.39 -5.02
N LYS A 36 3.66 39.83 -4.63
CA LYS A 36 4.34 39.33 -3.43
C LYS A 36 3.68 39.97 -2.22
N ASN A 37 2.60 39.37 -1.72
CA ASN A 37 2.23 39.54 -0.32
C ASN A 37 2.92 38.43 0.48
N SER A 38 3.54 38.85 1.57
CA SER A 38 4.39 38.03 2.42
C SER A 38 3.56 37.20 3.40
N ASN A 39 4.03 35.97 3.62
CA ASN A 39 3.66 35.03 4.69
C ASN A 39 2.47 34.11 4.41
N GLU A 40 2.58 33.28 3.36
CA GLU A 40 1.71 32.12 3.21
C GLU A 40 2.55 30.83 3.35
N PHE A 41 2.08 29.96 4.25
CA PHE A 41 2.66 28.67 4.60
C PHE A 41 3.08 27.90 3.36
N SER A 42 4.31 27.38 3.32
CA SER A 42 4.70 26.39 2.32
C SER A 42 3.87 25.13 2.54
N GLN A 43 2.72 25.03 1.86
CA GLN A 43 2.07 23.76 1.66
C GLN A 43 2.96 22.98 0.67
N SER A 44 3.87 22.17 1.21
CA SER A 44 4.36 21.03 0.47
C SER A 44 3.15 20.17 0.14
N ALA A 45 2.71 20.24 -1.12
CA ALA A 45 1.88 19.20 -1.71
C ALA A 45 2.72 17.92 -1.74
N GLU A 46 2.82 17.25 -0.59
CA GLU A 46 3.25 15.86 -0.53
C GLU A 46 2.20 15.07 -1.32
N THR A 47 2.51 14.93 -2.61
CA THR A 47 1.95 13.87 -3.42
C THR A 47 2.18 12.60 -2.64
N TYR A 48 1.10 11.97 -2.16
CA TYR A 48 1.15 10.58 -1.71
C TYR A 48 1.65 9.77 -2.89
N GLN A 49 2.97 9.65 -2.98
CA GLN A 49 3.65 8.65 -3.76
C GLN A 49 3.07 7.36 -3.22
N SER A 50 2.12 6.79 -3.97
CA SER A 50 1.70 5.41 -3.75
C SER A 50 2.98 4.61 -3.81
N LEU A 51 3.53 4.28 -2.64
CA LEU A 51 4.62 3.34 -2.51
C LEU A 51 4.20 2.15 -3.36
N SER A 52 4.95 1.94 -4.46
CA SER A 52 4.93 0.70 -5.19
C SER A 52 4.97 -0.38 -4.11
N LYS A 53 3.88 -1.16 -3.99
CA LYS A 53 3.86 -2.34 -3.14
C LYS A 53 4.79 -3.32 -3.82
N ASP A 54 6.08 -3.15 -3.58
CA ASP A 54 7.01 -4.25 -3.70
C ASP A 54 6.41 -5.38 -2.89
N GLN A 55 6.23 -6.52 -3.54
CA GLN A 55 5.77 -7.78 -2.97
C GLN A 55 6.84 -8.33 -2.01
N SER A 56 7.38 -7.47 -1.15
CA SER A 56 8.15 -7.90 0.01
C SER A 56 7.25 -8.82 0.81
N VAL A 57 7.75 -10.02 1.08
CA VAL A 57 7.12 -10.95 2.00
C VAL A 57 6.88 -10.17 3.30
N PRO A 58 5.65 -10.11 3.82
CA PRO A 58 5.35 -9.34 5.02
C PRO A 58 6.27 -9.85 6.14
N PHE A 59 7.27 -9.03 6.48
CA PHE A 59 8.23 -9.36 7.50
C PHE A 59 7.61 -9.03 8.85
N VAL A 60 7.41 -10.07 9.65
CA VAL A 60 6.86 -9.96 10.99
C VAL A 60 7.98 -10.28 11.97
N GLU A 61 8.09 -9.50 13.04
CA GLU A 61 9.15 -9.67 14.02
C GLU A 61 9.13 -11.08 14.66
N PRO A 62 10.29 -11.64 15.04
CA PRO A 62 10.40 -12.97 15.64
C PRO A 62 9.46 -13.22 16.83
N GLN A 63 9.16 -12.18 17.61
CA GLN A 63 8.24 -12.25 18.75
C GLN A 63 6.83 -12.74 18.40
N TYR A 64 6.41 -12.56 17.15
CA TYR A 64 5.10 -13.02 16.69
C TYR A 64 5.09 -14.48 16.25
N TYR A 65 6.22 -15.17 16.09
CA TYR A 65 6.24 -16.54 15.53
C TYR A 65 5.53 -17.53 16.44
N SER A 66 5.75 -17.45 17.76
CA SER A 66 5.05 -18.29 18.74
C SER A 66 3.54 -18.04 18.70
N LEU A 67 3.15 -16.77 18.64
CA LEU A 67 1.73 -16.37 18.55
C LEU A 67 1.09 -16.85 17.23
N LEU A 68 1.81 -16.70 16.11
CA LEU A 68 1.36 -17.17 14.81
C LEU A 68 1.21 -18.67 14.74
N GLN A 69 2.01 -19.42 15.51
CA GLN A 69 1.83 -20.85 15.64
C GLN A 69 0.53 -21.17 16.40
N VAL A 70 0.27 -20.51 17.53
CA VAL A 70 -1.00 -20.68 18.28
C VAL A 70 -2.22 -20.33 17.41
N ILE A 71 -2.14 -19.26 16.62
CA ILE A 71 -3.20 -18.87 15.68
C ILE A 71 -3.38 -19.94 14.60
N ALA A 72 -2.29 -20.47 14.04
CA ALA A 72 -2.37 -21.50 13.02
C ALA A 72 -2.93 -22.81 13.57
N ASP A 73 -2.55 -23.21 14.78
CA ASP A 73 -3.06 -24.41 15.44
C ASP A 73 -4.57 -24.29 15.65
N LYS A 74 -5.03 -23.16 16.20
CA LYS A 74 -6.46 -22.89 16.39
C LYS A 74 -7.25 -22.87 15.07
N TYR A 75 -6.67 -22.28 14.02
CA TYR A 75 -7.27 -22.30 12.69
C TYR A 75 -7.38 -23.73 12.17
N ASN A 76 -6.31 -24.51 12.25
CA ASN A 76 -6.29 -25.89 11.75
C ASN A 76 -7.28 -26.78 12.52
N ASP A 77 -7.39 -26.62 13.84
CA ASP A 77 -8.36 -27.33 14.67
C ASP A 77 -9.81 -27.03 14.25
N GLN A 78 -10.13 -25.76 14.00
CA GLN A 78 -11.45 -25.34 13.51
C GLN A 78 -11.73 -25.90 12.10
N MET A 79 -10.69 -26.09 11.29
CA MET A 79 -10.79 -26.62 9.93
C MET A 79 -10.78 -28.15 9.87
N PHE A 80 -10.67 -28.84 11.01
CA PHE A 80 -10.70 -30.29 11.07
C PHE A 80 -12.06 -30.82 10.58
N GLY A 81 -12.06 -31.39 9.37
CA GLY A 81 -13.26 -31.89 8.69
C GLY A 81 -13.64 -31.14 7.40
N PHE A 82 -12.95 -30.05 7.05
CA PHE A 82 -13.07 -29.45 5.73
C PHE A 82 -12.28 -30.27 4.70
N PRO A 83 -12.90 -30.68 3.57
CA PRO A 83 -12.15 -31.29 2.48
C PRO A 83 -11.12 -30.26 1.95
N ASP A 84 -9.90 -30.72 1.70
CA ASP A 84 -8.81 -29.96 1.07
C ASP A 84 -8.19 -28.81 1.88
N VAL A 85 -8.61 -28.55 3.14
CA VAL A 85 -7.94 -27.55 3.97
C VAL A 85 -6.67 -28.14 4.59
N LEU A 86 -5.56 -27.91 3.90
CA LEU A 86 -4.22 -28.16 4.42
C LEU A 86 -3.91 -27.17 5.56
N THR A 87 -3.05 -27.60 6.49
CA THR A 87 -2.50 -26.76 7.56
C THR A 87 -2.06 -25.39 7.04
N MET A 88 -2.32 -24.34 7.82
CA MET A 88 -1.94 -22.97 7.49
C MET A 88 -0.45 -22.86 7.08
N THR A 89 -0.20 -22.37 5.87
CA THR A 89 1.15 -22.23 5.31
C THR A 89 1.90 -21.06 5.96
N HIS A 90 3.23 -21.05 5.80
CA HIS A 90 4.06 -19.95 6.31
C HIS A 90 3.61 -18.57 5.76
N ASN A 91 3.33 -18.46 4.46
CA ASN A 91 2.86 -17.21 3.86
C ASN A 91 1.52 -16.75 4.43
N GLN A 92 0.62 -17.68 4.76
CA GLN A 92 -0.67 -17.35 5.38
C GLN A 92 -0.46 -16.85 6.81
N LYS A 93 0.45 -17.49 7.58
CA LYS A 93 0.87 -17.01 8.90
C LYS A 93 1.42 -15.58 8.82
N MET A 94 2.31 -15.31 7.87
CA MET A 94 2.90 -13.97 7.72
C MET A 94 1.87 -12.91 7.35
N LYS A 95 0.88 -13.23 6.51
CA LYS A 95 -0.24 -12.31 6.20
C LYS A 95 -1.04 -11.95 7.44
N ILE A 96 -1.37 -12.91 8.30
CA ILE A 96 -2.05 -12.62 9.58
C ILE A 96 -1.15 -11.82 10.51
N GLY A 97 0.14 -12.15 10.55
CA GLY A 97 1.12 -11.45 11.37
C GLY A 97 1.26 -9.97 11.02
N GLN A 98 1.06 -9.60 9.74
CA GLN A 98 1.02 -8.21 9.33
C GLN A 98 -0.10 -7.41 10.00
N TYR A 99 -1.29 -7.99 10.15
CA TYR A 99 -2.40 -7.32 10.85
C TYR A 99 -2.10 -7.10 12.34
N LEU A 100 -1.37 -8.02 12.96
CA LEU A 100 -0.92 -7.90 14.34
C LEU A 100 0.18 -6.84 14.49
N SER A 101 1.18 -6.83 13.60
CA SER A 101 2.32 -5.90 13.66
C SER A 101 1.91 -4.46 13.42
N GLU A 102 0.88 -4.21 12.60
CA GLU A 102 0.35 -2.87 12.37
C GLU A 102 -0.47 -2.32 13.56
N GLY A 103 -0.78 -3.15 14.57
CA GLY A 103 -1.49 -2.72 15.78
C GLY A 103 -3.00 -2.49 15.60
N TYR A 104 -3.54 -2.71 14.39
CA TYR A 104 -4.98 -2.60 14.13
C TYR A 104 -5.78 -3.83 14.55
N VAL A 105 -5.14 -4.95 14.87
CA VAL A 105 -5.81 -6.16 15.33
C VAL A 105 -5.03 -6.76 16.49
N THR A 106 -5.73 -7.25 17.51
CA THR A 106 -5.13 -7.97 18.64
C THR A 106 -5.17 -9.48 18.42
N SER A 107 -4.29 -10.22 19.10
CA SER A 107 -4.27 -11.68 19.06
C SER A 107 -5.61 -12.30 19.42
N SER A 108 -6.25 -11.83 20.48
CA SER A 108 -7.56 -12.32 20.93
C SER A 108 -8.64 -12.13 19.87
N GLU A 109 -8.62 -11.02 19.13
CA GLU A 109 -9.56 -10.78 18.04
C GLU A 109 -9.35 -11.74 16.88
N VAL A 110 -8.10 -12.02 16.49
CA VAL A 110 -7.81 -13.03 15.47
C VAL A 110 -8.37 -14.39 15.90
N LEU A 111 -8.09 -14.80 17.15
CA LEU A 111 -8.56 -16.09 17.67
C LEU A 111 -10.09 -16.15 17.71
N ASN A 112 -10.76 -15.07 18.13
CA ASN A 112 -12.22 -14.98 18.16
C ASN A 112 -12.83 -14.99 16.75
N MET A 113 -12.18 -14.37 15.76
CA MET A 113 -12.64 -14.42 14.38
C MET A 113 -12.53 -15.82 13.79
N ILE A 114 -11.51 -16.60 14.16
CA ILE A 114 -11.39 -18.01 13.78
C ILE A 114 -12.60 -18.82 14.27
N ASP A 115 -13.05 -18.61 15.51
CA ASP A 115 -14.23 -19.32 16.07
C ASP A 115 -15.53 -19.00 15.30
N ARG A 116 -15.58 -17.82 14.69
CA ARG A 116 -16.77 -17.32 13.99
C ARG A 116 -16.79 -17.70 12.51
N ILE A 117 -15.76 -18.37 12.00
CA ILE A 117 -15.74 -18.81 10.60
C ILE A 117 -16.91 -19.79 10.38
N PRO A 118 -17.79 -19.56 9.39
CA PRO A 118 -18.89 -20.47 9.09
C PRO A 118 -18.38 -21.85 8.69
N LYS A 119 -19.03 -22.90 9.20
CA LYS A 119 -18.67 -24.31 8.92
C LYS A 119 -18.86 -24.71 7.45
N ASP A 120 -19.71 -23.98 6.74
CA ASP A 120 -20.03 -24.13 5.33
C ASP A 120 -19.28 -23.11 4.45
N SER A 121 -18.31 -22.38 5.01
CA SER A 121 -17.54 -21.40 4.26
C SER A 121 -16.79 -22.09 3.11
N PRO A 122 -16.97 -21.65 1.85
CA PRO A 122 -16.24 -22.22 0.71
C PRO A 122 -14.76 -21.83 0.72
N SER A 123 -14.39 -20.80 1.47
CA SER A 123 -13.00 -20.39 1.65
C SER A 123 -12.80 -19.80 3.06
N PRO A 124 -12.60 -20.67 4.07
CA PRO A 124 -12.43 -20.26 5.46
C PRO A 124 -11.32 -19.22 5.69
N LEU A 125 -10.18 -19.40 5.01
CA LEU A 125 -9.07 -18.45 5.09
C LEU A 125 -9.42 -17.10 4.49
N ALA A 126 -10.10 -17.07 3.34
CA ALA A 126 -10.49 -15.81 2.70
C ALA A 126 -11.49 -15.05 3.58
N TYR A 127 -12.42 -15.77 4.23
CA TYR A 127 -13.32 -15.19 5.23
C TYR A 127 -12.52 -14.54 6.37
N LEU A 128 -11.57 -15.27 6.98
CA LEU A 128 -10.74 -14.74 8.05
C LEU A 128 -9.98 -13.47 7.64
N LEU A 129 -9.28 -13.51 6.50
CA LEU A 129 -8.53 -12.36 6.00
C LEU A 129 -9.44 -11.16 5.71
N LYS A 130 -10.65 -11.41 5.20
CA LYS A 130 -11.64 -10.35 4.97
C LYS A 130 -12.14 -9.74 6.29
N SER A 131 -12.38 -10.55 7.31
CA SER A 131 -12.76 -10.06 8.65
C SER A 131 -11.67 -9.19 9.28
N LEU A 132 -10.40 -9.58 9.15
CA LEU A 132 -9.25 -8.81 9.63
C LEU A 132 -9.13 -7.47 8.91
N GLU A 133 -9.26 -7.48 7.57
CA GLU A 133 -9.24 -6.26 6.77
C GLU A 133 -10.38 -5.30 7.14
N ASN A 134 -11.59 -5.83 7.33
CA ASN A 134 -12.74 -5.02 7.73
C ASN A 134 -12.50 -4.34 9.10
N LEU A 135 -12.02 -5.10 10.10
CA LEU A 135 -11.71 -4.54 11.42
C LEU A 135 -10.64 -3.44 11.35
N LYS A 136 -9.59 -3.66 10.55
CA LYS A 136 -8.57 -2.64 10.29
C LYS A 136 -9.18 -1.38 9.69
N GLN A 137 -10.02 -1.53 8.66
CA GLN A 137 -10.68 -0.38 8.01
C GLN A 137 -11.58 0.38 8.98
N GLU A 138 -12.40 -0.31 9.78
CA GLU A 138 -13.26 0.30 10.79
C GLU A 138 -12.45 1.18 11.76
N ARG A 139 -11.32 0.70 12.25
CA ARG A 139 -10.45 1.46 13.16
C ARG A 139 -9.76 2.65 12.47
N GLN A 140 -9.36 2.51 11.21
CA GLN A 140 -8.81 3.61 10.44
C GLN A 140 -9.83 4.73 10.22
N PHE A 141 -11.09 4.38 9.96
CA PHE A 141 -12.17 5.36 9.86
C PHE A 141 -12.42 6.07 11.19
N GLU A 142 -12.41 5.34 12.30
CA GLU A 142 -12.56 5.91 13.64
C GLU A 142 -11.44 6.92 13.96
N GLN A 143 -10.18 6.52 13.74
CA GLN A 143 -9.02 7.40 13.95
C GLN A 143 -9.09 8.67 13.09
N LYS A 144 -9.50 8.52 11.81
CA LYS A 144 -9.68 9.66 10.91
C LYS A 144 -10.76 10.61 11.41
N ARG A 145 -11.88 10.08 11.92
CA ARG A 145 -12.98 10.88 12.48
C ARG A 145 -12.54 11.64 13.72
N ILE A 146 -11.81 10.99 14.63
CA ILE A 146 -11.28 11.62 15.85
C ILE A 146 -10.28 12.74 15.49
N ALA A 147 -9.37 12.47 14.55
CA ALA A 147 -8.41 13.48 14.09
C ALA A 147 -9.10 14.70 13.48
N HIS A 148 -10.17 14.49 12.71
CA HIS A 148 -10.98 15.57 12.15
C HIS A 148 -11.62 16.43 13.25
N LEU A 149 -12.30 15.79 14.22
CA LEU A 149 -12.94 16.50 15.33
C LEU A 149 -11.91 17.28 16.17
N ASN A 150 -10.75 16.68 16.44
CA ASN A 150 -9.68 17.34 17.19
C ASN A 150 -9.12 18.55 16.44
N ALA A 151 -8.98 18.46 15.11
CA ALA A 151 -8.56 19.59 14.29
C ALA A 151 -9.59 20.72 14.30
N GLU A 152 -10.87 20.40 14.12
CA GLU A 152 -11.96 21.38 14.21
C GLU A 152 -11.92 22.12 15.56
N ASN A 153 -11.88 21.38 16.68
CA ASN A 153 -11.81 21.94 18.02
C ASN A 153 -10.58 22.86 18.20
N TYR A 154 -9.40 22.44 17.73
CA TYR A 154 -8.18 23.24 17.82
C TYR A 154 -8.32 24.59 17.09
N TYR A 155 -8.90 24.60 15.90
CA TYR A 155 -9.11 25.83 15.14
C TYR A 155 -10.23 26.71 15.72
N SER A 156 -11.30 26.12 16.26
CA SER A 156 -12.35 26.85 16.97
C SER A 156 -11.78 27.61 18.18
N MET A 157 -11.05 26.90 19.05
CA MET A 157 -10.43 27.48 20.24
C MET A 157 -9.40 28.56 19.90
N LYS A 158 -8.59 28.34 18.86
CA LYS A 158 -7.62 29.35 18.39
C LYS A 158 -8.31 30.63 17.91
N LYS A 159 -9.46 30.51 17.23
CA LYS A 159 -10.23 31.67 16.77
C LYS A 159 -10.82 32.46 17.94
N GLU A 160 -11.41 31.78 18.92
CA GLU A 160 -11.97 32.42 20.13
C GLU A 160 -10.89 33.11 20.98
N GLY A 161 -9.67 32.55 21.07
CA GLY A 161 -8.55 33.18 21.77
C GLY A 161 -7.97 34.41 21.07
N ILE A 162 -8.18 34.55 19.75
CA ILE A 162 -7.78 35.74 18.97
C ILE A 162 -8.86 36.82 19.03
N GLU A 163 -10.14 36.45 19.15
CA GLU A 163 -11.25 37.41 19.23
C GLU A 163 -11.43 38.01 20.64
N ASN A 164 -10.92 37.36 21.69
CA ASN A 164 -11.03 37.80 23.08
C ASN A 164 -9.74 38.35 23.71
N GLY A 165 -8.66 38.54 22.93
CA GLY A 165 -7.36 39.05 23.39
C GLY A 165 -6.98 40.35 22.70
#